data_AF-A0A3D5KY35-F1
#
_entry.id   AF-A0A3D5KY35-F1
#
_cell.length_a   1.000
_cell.length_b   1.000
_cell.length_c   1.000
_cell.angle_alpha   90.00
_cell.angle_beta   90.00
_cell.angle_gamma   90.00
#
_symmetry.space_group_name_H-M   'P 1'
#
loop_
_entity.id
_entity.type
_entity.pdbx_description
1 polymer ?
#
loop_
_entity_poly.entity_id
_entity_poly.type
_entity_poly.pdbx_seq_one_letter_code
_entity_poly.pdbx_strand_id
1 'polypeptide(L)' 'QNKRCHSEDTLPMLKNIDVLVDGEFVAAKKDITLEFRGSSNQRIIDVQKTLESGSIVLTKYMRDRIRTD' A
#
# COMPACT_ATOMS: atom_id res chain seq x y z
N GLN A 1 -2.77 -20.42 -3.11
CA GLN A 1 -1.70 -19.40 -3.10
C GLN A 1 -1.29 -19.08 -4.54
N ASN A 2 -1.08 -17.80 -4.86
CA ASN A 2 -0.62 -17.37 -6.19
C ASN A 2 0.84 -17.80 -6.37
N LYS A 3 1.09 -18.81 -7.22
CA LYS A 3 2.41 -19.42 -7.41
C LYS A 3 3.33 -18.62 -8.34
N ARG A 4 2.86 -17.53 -8.95
CA ARG A 4 3.65 -16.81 -9.97
C ARG A 4 4.82 -16.02 -9.38
N CYS A 5 4.69 -15.53 -8.14
CA CYS A 5 5.62 -14.58 -7.55
C CYS A 5 5.78 -14.78 -6.03
N HIS A 6 5.80 -16.02 -5.57
CA HIS A 6 5.93 -16.34 -4.14
C HIS A 6 7.11 -17.30 -3.93
N SER A 7 8.10 -16.86 -3.16
CA SER A 7 9.28 -17.63 -2.74
C SER A 7 9.32 -17.79 -1.21
N GLU A 8 10.30 -18.53 -0.72
CA GLU A 8 10.57 -18.66 0.73
C GLU A 8 10.87 -17.33 1.41
N ASP A 9 11.44 -16.37 0.68
CA ASP A 9 11.78 -15.03 1.19
C ASP A 9 10.60 -14.05 1.20
N THR A 10 9.49 -14.37 0.54
CA THR A 10 8.36 -13.43 0.39
C THR A 10 7.79 -13.02 1.75
N LEU A 11 7.54 -13.98 2.63
CA LEU A 11 7.00 -13.69 3.95
C LEU A 11 8.04 -13.04 4.89
N PRO A 12 9.30 -13.51 4.98
CA PRO A 12 10.37 -12.80 5.67
C PRO A 12 10.52 -11.34 5.22
N MET A 13 10.47 -11.06 3.92
CA MET A 13 10.52 -9.69 3.39
C MET A 13 9.33 -8.86 3.87
N LEU A 14 8.10 -9.38 3.73
CA LEU A 14 6.88 -8.69 4.15
C LEU A 14 6.87 -8.38 5.65
N LYS A 15 7.45 -9.23 6.51
CA LYS A 15 7.57 -8.97 7.95
C LYS A 15 8.44 -7.75 8.28
N ASN A 16 9.34 -7.34 7.38
CA ASN A 16 10.20 -6.17 7.55
C ASN A 16 9.60 -4.90 6.92
N ILE A 17 8.36 -4.96 6.41
CA ILE A 17 7.70 -3.85 5.74
C ILE A 17 6.55 -3.38 6.64
N ASP A 18 6.51 -2.09 6.97
CA ASP A 18 5.38 -1.49 7.69
C ASP A 18 4.25 -1.12 6.73
N VAL A 19 4.62 -0.53 5.59
CA VAL A 19 3.68 0.05 4.62
C VAL A 19 4.04 -0.39 3.20
N LEU A 20 3.02 -0.85 2.45
CA LEU A 20 3.15 -1.22 1.04
C LEU A 20 2.20 -0.37 0.18
N VAL A 21 2.75 0.27 -0.86
CA VAL A 21 1.95 0.93 -1.90
C VAL A 21 1.60 -0.09 -2.97
N ASP A 22 0.31 -0.30 -3.20
CA ASP A 22 -0.21 -1.35 -4.07
C ASP A 22 -1.11 -0.78 -5.19
N GLY A 23 -0.96 -1.31 -6.40
CA GLY A 23 -1.69 -0.90 -7.61
C GLY A 23 -0.83 -0.16 -8.63
N GLU A 24 -1.28 -0.22 -9.89
CA GLU A 24 -0.62 0.45 -11.03
C GLU A 24 -0.71 1.97 -10.91
N PHE A 25 0.34 2.66 -11.38
CA PHE A 25 0.30 4.11 -11.54
C PHE A 25 -0.53 4.51 -12.76
N VAL A 26 -1.60 5.29 -12.54
CA VAL A 26 -2.44 5.80 -13.62
C VAL A 26 -2.23 7.30 -13.79
N ALA A 27 -1.70 7.72 -14.94
CA ALA A 27 -1.37 9.12 -15.22
C ALA A 27 -2.57 10.06 -15.09
N ALA A 28 -3.77 9.63 -15.52
CA ALA A 28 -5.01 10.42 -15.39
C ALA A 28 -5.47 10.60 -13.93
N LYS A 29 -4.96 9.79 -13.01
CA LYS A 29 -5.22 9.85 -11.57
C LYS A 29 -4.02 10.38 -10.78
N LYS A 30 -3.02 10.93 -11.48
CA LYS A 30 -1.82 11.48 -10.85
C LYS A 30 -2.21 12.67 -9.99
N ASP A 31 -1.79 12.62 -8.73
CA ASP A 31 -1.97 13.73 -7.79
C ASP A 31 -0.77 13.75 -6.84
N ILE A 32 -0.03 14.86 -6.86
CA ILE A 32 1.20 15.05 -6.08
C ILE A 32 0.94 15.43 -4.63
N THR A 33 -0.31 15.72 -4.26
CA THR A 33 -0.71 16.06 -2.89
C THR A 33 -0.94 14.80 -2.03
N LEU A 34 -1.04 13.62 -2.66
CA LEU A 34 -1.27 12.35 -2.00
C LEU A 34 -0.03 11.90 -1.20
N GLU A 35 -0.22 11.43 0.03
CA GLU A 35 0.87 10.91 0.84
C GLU A 35 1.34 9.53 0.30
N PHE A 36 2.65 9.36 0.06
CA PHE A 36 3.33 8.10 -0.33
C PHE A 36 2.94 7.45 -1.66
N ARG A 37 1.90 7.92 -2.37
CA ARG A 37 1.42 7.35 -3.64
C ARG A 37 1.42 8.39 -4.76
N GLY A 38 1.58 7.94 -6.00
CA GLY A 38 1.60 8.81 -7.17
C GLY A 38 0.24 8.99 -7.83
N SER A 39 -0.70 8.07 -7.61
CA SER A 39 -2.04 8.11 -8.21
C SER A 39 -3.13 7.66 -7.25
N SER A 40 -4.32 8.27 -7.37
CA SER A 40 -5.41 8.10 -6.39
C SER A 40 -6.02 6.69 -6.32
N ASN A 41 -5.78 5.83 -7.31
CA ASN A 41 -6.18 4.42 -7.29
C ASN A 41 -5.21 3.51 -6.53
N GLN A 42 -4.01 3.97 -6.19
CA GLN A 42 -3.06 3.18 -5.43
C GLN A 42 -3.47 3.10 -3.96
N ARG A 43 -3.38 1.90 -3.40
CA ARG A 43 -3.63 1.59 -1.99
C ARG A 43 -2.33 1.72 -1.20
N ILE A 44 -2.44 1.99 0.09
CA ILE A 44 -1.36 2.15 1.06
C ILE A 44 -1.75 1.22 2.20
N ILE A 45 -1.22 0.01 2.13
CA ILE A 45 -1.58 -1.12 2.97
C ILE A 45 -0.70 -1.11 4.22
N ASP A 46 -1.33 -1.28 5.37
CA ASP A 46 -0.66 -1.56 6.65
C ASP A 46 -0.31 -3.05 6.66
N VAL A 47 0.96 -3.37 6.38
CA VAL A 47 1.37 -4.76 6.11
C VAL A 47 1.28 -5.59 7.38
N GLN A 48 1.71 -5.06 8.52
CA GLN A 48 1.70 -5.79 9.79
C GLN A 48 0.27 -6.15 10.21
N LYS A 49 -0.66 -5.18 10.21
CA LYS A 49 -2.07 -5.47 10.54
C LYS A 49 -2.75 -6.37 9.51
N THR A 50 -2.33 -6.28 8.25
CA THR A 50 -2.83 -7.17 7.19
C THR A 50 -2.38 -8.61 7.42
N LEU A 51 -1.12 -8.82 7.81
CA LEU A 51 -0.58 -10.14 8.15
C LEU A 51 -1.25 -10.72 9.40
N GLU A 52 -1.49 -9.89 10.42
CA GLU A 52 -2.14 -10.30 11.68
C GLU A 52 -3.62 -10.67 11.49
N SER A 53 -4.37 -9.86 10.75
CA SER A 53 -5.82 -10.06 10.56
C SER A 53 -6.16 -11.02 9.42
N GLY A 54 -5.22 -11.31 8.52
CA GLY A 54 -5.47 -12.07 7.29
C GLY A 54 -6.35 -11.34 6.26
N SER A 55 -6.64 -10.05 6.48
CA SER A 55 -7.48 -9.22 5.61
C SER A 55 -6.76 -7.90 5.32
N ILE A 56 -7.03 -7.27 4.18
CA ILE A 56 -6.35 -6.02 3.81
C ILE A 56 -6.75 -4.90 4.78
N VAL A 57 -5.77 -4.34 5.46
CA VAL A 57 -5.92 -3.17 6.32
C VAL A 57 -5.25 -1.97 5.65
N LEU A 58 -6.00 -0.88 5.48
CA LEU A 58 -5.48 0.36 4.90
C LEU A 58 -4.90 1.27 5.99
N THR A 59 -3.82 1.97 5.68
CA THR A 59 -3.22 2.95 6.58
C THR A 59 -4.10 4.21 6.70
N LYS A 60 -3.81 5.03 7.71
CA LYS A 60 -4.40 6.37 7.86
C LYS A 60 -4.09 7.31 6.69
N TYR A 61 -3.05 7.04 5.90
CA TYR A 61 -2.63 7.85 4.76
C TYR A 61 -3.57 7.76 3.56
N MET A 62 -4.55 6.83 3.61
CA MET A 62 -5.71 6.88 2.72
C MET A 62 -6.61 8.09 2.94
N ARG A 63 -6.56 8.70 4.13
CA ARG A 63 -7.26 9.95 4.40
C ARG A 63 -6.36 11.06 3.91
N ASP A 64 -6.56 11.46 2.66
CA ASP A 64 -5.87 12.59 2.07
C ASP A 64 -6.20 13.82 2.94
N ARG A 65 -5.20 14.30 3.70
CA ARG A 65 -5.36 15.53 4.45
C ARG A 65 -5.36 16.66 3.43
N ILE A 66 -6.45 17.43 3.39
CA ILE A 66 -6.42 18.72 2.70
C ILE A 66 -5.33 19.53 3.39
N ARG A 67 -4.20 19.73 2.71
CA ARG A 67 -3.26 20.79 3.07
C ARG A 67 -3.99 22.09 2.79
N THR A 68 -4.67 22.62 3.79
CA THR A 68 -5.01 24.04 3.81
C THR A 68 -3.71 24.76 4.13
N ASP A 69 -3.04 25.20 3.07
CA ASP A 69 -1.95 26.17 3.16
C ASP A 69 -2.41 27.46 3.84
#